data_AF-F4WBI8-F1
#
_entry.id   AF-F4WBI8-F1
#
_cell.length_a   1.000
_cell.length_b   1.000
_cell.length_c   1.000
_cell.angle_alpha   90.00
_cell.angle_beta   90.00
_cell.angle_gamma   90.00
#
_symmetry.space_group_name_H-M   'P 1'
#
loop_
_entity.id
_entity.type
_entity.pdbx_description
1 polymer ?
#
loop_
_entity_poly.entity_id
_entity_poly.type
_entity_poly.pdbx_seq_one_letter_code
_entity_poly.pdbx_strand_id
1 'polypeptide(L)'
;MKILIDQLFIDWNELETPEEYEIMKKYAKNGRRYSLGYLLYCYFAVYVFMSVSLIPQILDIVLPLNESRPILPTYPGYYFVDERKYFFYIFSHAIIAWEIAMTGIVTHDCMLLTYIEHVCSIFALVG
;
A
#
# COMPACT_ATOMS: atom_id res chain seq x y z
N MET A 1 1.78 17.48 8.49
CA MET A 1 0.53 17.23 7.74
C MET A 1 -0.46 18.38 7.82
N LYS A 2 -0.95 18.80 9.00
CA LYS A 2 -1.96 19.88 9.10
C LYS A 2 -1.60 21.14 8.31
N ILE A 3 -0.40 21.69 8.52
CA ILE A 3 0.08 22.89 7.80
C ILE A 3 0.04 22.71 6.27
N LEU A 4 0.42 21.54 5.77
CA LEU A 4 0.44 21.25 4.32
C LEU A 4 -0.97 21.15 3.75
N ILE A 5 -1.90 20.59 4.52
CA ILE A 5 -3.32 20.50 4.13
C ILE A 5 -3.94 21.90 4.14
N ASP A 6 -3.68 22.68 5.18
CA ASP A 6 -4.18 24.05 5.31
C ASP A 6 -3.66 24.90 4.14
N GLN A 7 -2.37 24.80 3.79
CA GLN A 7 -1.80 25.49 2.63
C GLN A 7 -2.46 25.07 1.32
N LEU A 8 -2.71 23.77 1.11
CA LEU A 8 -3.40 23.29 -0.08
C LEU A 8 -4.78 23.92 -0.24
N PHE A 9 -5.54 24.07 0.85
CA PHE A 9 -6.84 24.73 0.82
C PHE A 9 -6.74 26.24 0.57
N ILE A 10 -5.74 26.91 1.17
CA ILE A 10 -5.48 28.33 0.93
C ILE A 10 -5.19 28.54 -0.56
N ASP A 11 -4.22 27.82 -1.11
CA ASP A 11 -3.81 27.94 -2.51
C ASP A 11 -4.98 27.65 -3.47
N TRP A 12 -5.85 26.69 -3.13
CA TRP A 12 -7.03 26.38 -3.94
C TRP A 12 -8.07 27.50 -3.93
N ASN A 13 -8.24 28.20 -2.80
CA ASN A 13 -9.19 29.30 -2.66
C ASN A 13 -8.70 30.61 -3.31
N GLU A 14 -7.39 30.74 -3.55
CA GLU A 14 -6.77 31.90 -4.19
C GLU A 14 -6.81 31.85 -5.73
N LEU A 15 -7.28 30.75 -6.32
CA LEU A 15 -7.39 30.62 -7.79
C LEU A 15 -8.48 31.55 -8.35
N GLU A 16 -8.12 32.35 -9.35
CA GLU A 16 -9.00 33.37 -9.95
C GLU A 16 -9.49 32.98 -11.35
N THR A 17 -8.65 32.32 -12.15
CA THR A 17 -8.93 32.11 -13.58
C THR A 17 -9.28 30.66 -13.92
N PRO A 18 -10.15 30.41 -14.91
CA PRO A 18 -10.46 29.04 -15.36
C PRO A 18 -9.21 28.23 -15.74
N GLU A 19 -8.21 28.87 -16.32
CA GLU A 19 -6.94 28.26 -16.70
C GLU A 19 -6.16 27.72 -15.48
N GLU A 20 -6.09 28.50 -14.40
CA GLU A 20 -5.45 28.09 -13.13
C GLU A 20 -6.14 26.86 -12.52
N TYR A 21 -7.48 26.84 -12.52
CA TYR A 21 -8.25 25.69 -12.07
C TYR A 21 -7.97 24.44 -12.90
N GLU A 22 -7.85 24.56 -14.22
CA GLU A 22 -7.58 23.42 -15.09
C GLU A 22 -6.16 22.86 -14.88
N ILE A 23 -5.17 23.72 -14.63
CA ILE A 23 -3.82 23.29 -14.24
C ILE A 23 -3.86 22.52 -12.92
N MET A 24 -4.43 23.11 -11.87
CA MET A 24 -4.54 22.48 -10.55
C MET A 24 -5.27 21.12 -10.60
N LYS A 25 -6.40 21.04 -11.30
CA LYS A 25 -7.14 19.77 -11.49
C LYS A 25 -6.33 18.72 -12.23
N LYS A 26 -5.53 19.11 -13.22
CA LYS A 26 -4.68 18.18 -13.99
C LYS A 26 -3.68 17.46 -13.08
N TYR A 27 -2.99 18.20 -12.20
CA TYR A 27 -2.04 17.62 -11.24
C TYR A 27 -2.75 16.83 -10.14
N ALA A 28 -3.88 17.32 -9.62
CA ALA A 28 -4.69 16.55 -8.67
C ALA A 28 -5.15 15.20 -9.27
N LYS A 29 -5.53 15.18 -10.55
CA LYS A 29 -5.88 13.95 -11.28
C LYS A 29 -4.66 13.03 -11.47
N ASN A 30 -3.48 13.59 -11.72
CA ASN A 30 -2.24 12.83 -11.77
C ASN A 30 -1.92 12.18 -10.42
N GLY A 31 -1.94 12.97 -9.34
CA GLY A 31 -1.76 12.47 -7.97
C GLY A 31 -2.71 11.33 -7.62
N ARG A 32 -4.00 11.47 -7.98
CA ARG A 32 -4.98 10.38 -7.81
C ARG A 32 -4.61 9.13 -8.62
N ARG A 33 -4.21 9.29 -9.88
CA ARG A 33 -3.84 8.17 -10.75
C ARG A 33 -2.59 7.45 -10.24
N TYR A 34 -1.57 8.20 -9.82
CA TYR A 34 -0.35 7.63 -9.25
C TYR A 34 -0.64 6.93 -7.91
N SER A 35 -1.45 7.54 -7.04
CA SER A 35 -1.86 6.93 -5.77
C SER A 35 -2.60 5.61 -5.99
N LEU A 36 -3.53 5.55 -6.95
CA LEU A 36 -4.23 4.30 -7.30
C LEU A 36 -3.26 3.24 -7.84
N GLY A 37 -2.36 3.62 -8.74
CA GLY A 37 -1.36 2.70 -9.28
C GLY A 37 -0.42 2.16 -8.20
N TYR A 38 0.05 3.04 -7.30
CA TYR A 38 0.90 2.69 -6.18
C TYR A 38 0.20 1.75 -5.20
N LEU A 39 -1.05 2.05 -4.83
CA LEU A 39 -1.87 1.19 -3.99
C LEU A 39 -1.98 -0.21 -4.59
N LEU A 40 -2.41 -0.32 -5.85
CA LEU A 40 -2.57 -1.62 -6.52
C LEU A 40 -1.26 -2.40 -6.56
N TYR A 41 -0.15 -1.73 -6.86
CA TYR A 41 1.18 -2.32 -6.87
C TYR A 41 1.59 -2.86 -5.49
N CYS A 42 1.45 -2.06 -4.44
CA CYS A 42 1.83 -2.44 -3.08
C CYS A 42 1.03 -3.63 -2.56
N TYR A 43 -0.30 -3.60 -2.71
CA TYR A 43 -1.14 -4.72 -2.29
C TYR A 43 -0.85 -5.98 -3.11
N PHE A 44 -0.70 -5.86 -4.43
CA PHE A 44 -0.34 -6.99 -5.27
C PHE A 44 0.98 -7.62 -4.83
N ALA A 45 2.02 -6.81 -4.60
CA ALA A 45 3.32 -7.28 -4.16
C ALA A 45 3.24 -8.02 -2.81
N VAL A 46 2.48 -7.48 -1.85
CA VAL A 46 2.28 -8.09 -0.53
C VAL A 46 1.53 -9.41 -0.64
N TYR A 47 0.45 -9.49 -1.42
CA TYR A 47 -0.27 -10.75 -1.62
C TYR A 47 0.59 -11.82 -2.30
N VAL A 48 1.36 -11.44 -3.33
CA VAL A 48 2.30 -12.35 -3.98
C VAL A 48 3.34 -12.86 -2.97
N PHE A 49 3.93 -11.96 -2.19
CA PHE A 49 4.91 -12.33 -1.16
C PHE A 49 4.32 -13.29 -0.12
N MET A 50 3.14 -12.97 0.42
CA MET A 50 2.46 -13.80 1.41
C MET A 50 2.09 -15.17 0.86
N SER A 51 1.69 -15.25 -0.42
CA SER A 51 1.32 -16.51 -1.08
C SER A 51 2.44 -17.56 -1.11
N VAL A 52 3.71 -17.13 -1.04
CA VAL A 52 4.88 -18.02 -0.96
C VAL A 52 4.78 -18.98 0.25
N SER A 53 4.18 -18.52 1.35
CA SER A 53 3.99 -19.34 2.56
C SER A 53 3.02 -20.51 2.34
N LEU A 54 2.16 -20.45 1.31
CA LEU A 54 1.21 -21.52 0.96
C LEU A 54 1.85 -22.63 0.12
N ILE A 55 3.03 -22.39 -0.47
CA ILE A 55 3.69 -23.35 -1.36
C ILE A 55 3.88 -24.73 -0.70
N PRO A 56 4.40 -24.85 0.54
CA PRO A 56 4.55 -26.16 1.18
C PRO A 56 3.21 -26.87 1.39
N GLN A 57 2.17 -26.12 1.79
CA GLN A 57 0.84 -26.67 2.06
C GLN A 57 0.17 -27.20 0.79
N ILE A 58 0.33 -26.49 -0.33
CA ILE A 58 -0.17 -26.92 -1.63
C ILE A 58 0.59 -28.17 -2.10
N LEU A 59 1.92 -28.17 -1.96
CA LEU A 59 2.75 -29.30 -2.35
C LEU A 59 2.48 -30.56 -1.54
N ASP A 60 2.11 -30.45 -0.27
CA ASP A 60 1.71 -31.61 0.54
C ASP A 60 0.42 -32.29 0.02
N ILE A 61 -0.42 -31.55 -0.70
CA ILE A 61 -1.64 -32.09 -1.33
C ILE A 61 -1.34 -32.65 -2.72
N VAL A 62 -0.63 -31.89 -3.56
CA VAL A 62 -0.43 -32.26 -4.98
C VAL A 62 0.75 -33.21 -5.22
N LEU A 63 1.76 -33.17 -4.34
CA LEU A 63 2.98 -33.98 -4.42
C LEU A 63 3.45 -34.36 -3.00
N PRO A 64 2.73 -35.27 -2.32
CA PRO A 64 3.03 -35.65 -0.95
C PRO A 64 4.41 -36.34 -0.85
N LEU A 65 5.11 -36.09 0.25
CA LEU A 65 6.37 -36.74 0.60
C LEU A 65 6.16 -37.70 1.76
N ASN A 66 7.05 -38.69 1.91
CA ASN A 66 7.06 -39.59 3.07
C ASN A 66 7.51 -38.88 4.37
N GLU A 67 8.07 -37.68 4.25
CA GLU A 67 8.53 -36.83 5.34
C GLU A 67 7.83 -35.48 5.28
N SER A 68 7.72 -34.78 6.43
CA SER A 68 7.07 -33.47 6.49
C SER A 68 7.93 -32.37 5.87
N ARG A 69 7.34 -31.51 5.03
CA ARG A 69 8.01 -30.32 4.50
C ARG A 69 8.26 -29.28 5.61
N PRO A 70 9.31 -28.45 5.51
CA PRO A 70 9.47 -27.28 6.38
C PRO A 70 8.34 -26.27 6.10
N ILE A 71 7.85 -25.60 7.14
CA ILE A 71 6.95 -24.46 6.98
C ILE A 71 7.75 -23.28 6.45
N LEU A 72 7.15 -22.52 5.52
CA LEU A 72 7.59 -21.17 5.24
C LEU A 72 6.71 -20.19 6.03
N PRO A 73 7.21 -19.59 7.12
CA PRO A 73 6.45 -18.58 7.84
C PRO A 73 6.38 -17.28 7.03
N THR A 74 5.26 -16.57 7.15
CA THR A 74 5.04 -15.26 6.49
C THR A 74 5.99 -14.18 7.00
N TYR A 75 6.41 -14.28 8.26
CA TYR A 75 7.43 -13.45 8.88
C TYR A 75 8.03 -14.17 10.11
N PRO A 76 9.25 -13.83 10.56
CA PRO A 76 9.82 -14.43 11.76
C PRO A 76 9.03 -13.99 12.99
N GLY A 77 8.32 -14.92 13.63
CA GLY A 77 7.52 -14.62 14.81
C GLY A 77 7.23 -15.88 15.61
N TYR A 78 7.35 -15.78 16.94
CA TYR A 78 7.04 -16.89 17.85
C TYR A 78 5.64 -16.72 18.42
N TYR A 79 4.75 -17.66 18.10
CA TYR A 79 3.33 -17.59 18.48
C TYR A 79 2.99 -18.40 19.75
N PHE A 80 3.98 -18.99 20.43
CA PHE A 80 3.79 -19.85 21.61
C PHE A 80 2.83 -21.04 21.38
N VAL A 81 2.65 -21.45 20.12
CA VAL A 81 1.84 -22.59 19.68
C VAL A 81 2.59 -23.39 18.62
N ASP A 82 2.12 -24.61 18.32
CA ASP A 82 2.67 -25.39 17.21
C ASP A 82 2.33 -24.75 15.86
N GLU A 83 3.35 -24.25 15.17
CA GLU A 83 3.19 -23.51 13.92
C GLU A 83 2.60 -24.35 12.78
N ARG A 84 2.81 -25.67 12.77
CA ARG A 84 2.24 -26.55 11.72
C ARG A 84 0.76 -26.74 11.96
N LYS A 85 0.39 -27.07 13.20
CA LYS A 85 -1.00 -27.32 13.59
C LYS A 85 -1.87 -26.06 13.44
N TYR A 86 -1.32 -24.89 13.73
CA TYR A 86 -2.04 -23.62 13.69
C TYR A 86 -1.69 -22.74 12.48
N PHE A 87 -1.09 -23.32 11.43
CA PHE A 87 -0.59 -22.58 10.27
C PHE A 87 -1.62 -21.61 9.68
N PHE A 88 -2.84 -22.07 9.39
CA PHE A 88 -3.87 -21.21 8.78
C PHE A 88 -4.32 -20.05 9.70
N TYR A 89 -4.31 -20.25 11.02
CA TYR A 89 -4.61 -19.18 11.98
C TYR A 89 -3.50 -18.14 12.01
N ILE A 90 -2.24 -18.59 12.06
CA ILE A 90 -1.05 -17.73 12.02
C ILE A 90 -1.00 -16.96 10.69
N PHE A 91 -1.24 -17.65 9.58
CA PHE A 91 -1.29 -17.06 8.25
C PHE A 91 -2.39 -15.99 8.14
N SER A 92 -3.59 -16.28 8.64
CA SER A 92 -4.71 -15.32 8.64
C SER A 92 -4.41 -14.10 9.49
N HIS A 93 -3.84 -14.29 10.69
CA HIS A 93 -3.37 -13.20 11.54
C HIS A 93 -2.32 -12.34 10.81
N ALA A 94 -1.36 -12.98 10.15
CA ALA A 94 -0.32 -12.31 9.41
C ALA A 94 -0.87 -11.49 8.24
N ILE A 95 -1.86 -11.99 7.50
CA ILE A 95 -2.56 -11.21 6.46
C ILE A 95 -3.14 -9.95 7.06
N ILE A 96 -3.96 -10.06 8.12
CA ILE A 96 -4.62 -8.91 8.74
C ILE A 96 -3.60 -7.89 9.26
N ALA A 97 -2.54 -8.35 9.91
CA ALA A 97 -1.48 -7.49 10.41
C ALA A 97 -0.78 -6.73 9.27
N TRP A 98 -0.45 -7.42 8.17
CA TRP A 98 0.16 -6.79 7.00
C TRP A 98 -0.78 -5.84 6.29
N GLU A 99 -2.07 -6.15 6.16
CA GLU A 99 -3.07 -5.25 5.60
C GLU A 99 -3.13 -3.92 6.37
N ILE A 100 -3.15 -3.97 7.70
CA ILE A 100 -3.14 -2.78 8.55
C ILE A 100 -1.85 -1.98 8.36
N ALA A 101 -0.69 -2.64 8.42
CA ALA A 101 0.60 -1.98 8.27
C ALA A 101 0.74 -1.32 6.89
N MET A 102 0.38 -2.04 5.83
CA MET A 102 0.45 -1.56 4.45
C MET A 102 -0.52 -0.42 4.19
N THR A 103 -1.72 -0.47 4.76
CA THR A 103 -2.68 0.66 4.67
C THR A 103 -2.05 1.94 5.22
N GLY A 104 -1.37 1.87 6.37
CA GLY A 104 -0.67 3.01 6.96
C GLY A 104 0.43 3.57 6.07
N ILE A 105 1.29 2.69 5.53
CA ILE A 105 2.39 3.07 4.63
C ILE A 105 1.84 3.70 3.35
N VAL A 106 0.92 3.01 2.66
CA VAL A 106 0.34 3.48 1.39
C VAL A 106 -0.38 4.81 1.59
N THR A 107 -1.12 4.98 2.70
CA THR A 107 -1.79 6.26 2.99
C THR A 107 -0.79 7.39 3.15
N HIS A 108 0.26 7.18 3.94
CA HIS A 108 1.30 8.19 4.15
C HIS A 108 1.99 8.59 2.85
N ASP A 109 2.37 7.61 2.02
CA ASP A 109 3.04 7.85 0.75
C ASP A 109 2.13 8.55 -0.27
N CYS A 110 0.85 8.16 -0.35
CA CYS A 110 -0.12 8.84 -1.21
C CYS A 110 -0.36 10.29 -0.77
N MET A 111 -0.35 10.58 0.54
CA MET A 111 -0.43 11.95 1.04
C MET A 111 0.79 12.76 0.63
N LEU A 112 2.01 12.20 0.76
CA LEU A 112 3.23 12.85 0.30
C LEU A 112 3.19 13.14 -1.20
N LEU A 113 2.78 12.16 -2.01
CA LEU A 113 2.62 12.31 -3.45
C LEU A 113 1.62 13.41 -3.81
N THR A 114 0.52 13.52 -3.06
CA THR A 114 -0.47 14.59 -3.24
C THR A 114 0.15 15.96 -2.99
N TYR A 115 0.98 16.12 -1.94
CA TYR A 115 1.69 17.38 -1.70
C TYR A 115 2.71 17.69 -2.79
N ILE A 116 3.42 16.69 -3.31
CA ILE A 116 4.37 16.87 -4.41
C ILE A 116 3.63 17.37 -5.67
N GLU A 117 2.53 16.71 -6.05
CA GLU A 117 1.73 17.13 -7.21
C GLU A 117 1.12 18.52 -7.02
N HIS A 118 0.70 18.87 -5.80
CA HIS A 118 0.25 20.22 -5.46
C HIS A 118 1.35 21.26 -5.64
N VAL A 119 2.55 21.02 -5.12
CA VAL A 119 3.69 21.93 -5.33
C VAL A 119 4.04 22.05 -6.82
N CYS A 120 4.00 20.94 -7.56
CA CYS A 120 4.21 20.96 -9.00
C CYS A 120 3.14 21.76 -9.75
N SER A 121 1.87 21.74 -9.31
CA SER A 121 0.83 22.57 -9.92
C SER A 121 1.03 24.04 -9.65
N ILE A 122 1.46 24.42 -8.45
CA ILE A 122 1.80 25.81 -8.15
C ILE A 122 2.94 26.30 -9.04
N PHE A 123 4.01 25.51 -9.22
CA PHE A 123 5.10 25.87 -10.15
C PHE A 123 4.62 25.98 -11.60
N ALA A 124 3.72 25.10 -12.04
CA ALA A 124 3.15 25.16 -13.39
C ALA A 124 2.15 26.30 -13.59
N LEU A 125 1.61 26.85 -12.51
CA LEU A 125 0.71 28.00 -12.52
C LEU A 125 1.50 29.30 -12.70
N VAL A 126 2.60 29.47 -11.96
CA VAL A 126 3.39 30.71 -11.96
C VAL A 126 4.46 30.80 -13.05
N GLY A 127 4.83 29.68 -13.68
CA GLY A 127 5.88 29.59 -14.70
C GLY A 127 5.34 29.41 -16.10
#